data_AF-A0A2U1KYL6-F1
#
_entry.id   AF-A0A2U1KYL6-F1
#
_cell.length_a   1.000
_cell.length_b   1.000
_cell.length_c   1.000
_cell.angle_alpha   90.00
_cell.angle_beta   90.00
_cell.angle_gamma   90.00
#
_symmetry.space_group_name_H-M   'P 1'
#
loop_
_entity.id
_entity.type
_entity.pdbx_description
1 polymer ?
#
loop_
_entity_poly.entity_id
_entity_poly.type
_entity_poly.pdbx_seq_one_letter_code
_entity_poly.pdbx_strand_id
1 'polypeptide(L)'
;MSAKEEKVIRPVVNFPPSVWADQFLIFDDEQAEQANVEQVVNELREDVRKDIVSSLDVQAEHSNLLKLIDAIQRLGIAYHFEEEIEQALQHIYDTYGELVMTGKAEALPFGFESFGNKTSIFENYKEEDGSYKESLTNDAEGEGLLELYEATYLRVQGEGVLDDALVFTRTSLDKIAKDRVPSNPTLSTQIQEALKQPLQKKLTRRQD
;
A
#
# COMPACT_ATOMS: atom_id res chain seq x y z
N MET A 1 20.39 -65.99 26.52
CA MET A 1 19.96 -64.65 27.00
C MET A 1 19.03 -64.10 25.94
N SER A 2 17.75 -63.89 26.27
CA SER A 2 16.75 -63.39 25.32
C SER A 2 16.66 -61.87 25.47
N ALA A 3 16.98 -61.14 24.39
CA ALA A 3 16.86 -59.69 24.36
C ALA A 3 15.37 -59.32 24.40
N LYS A 4 14.97 -58.55 25.41
CA LYS A 4 13.62 -57.99 25.48
C LYS A 4 13.56 -56.80 24.51
N GLU A 5 12.82 -56.95 23.42
CA GLU A 5 12.47 -55.82 22.57
C GLU A 5 11.49 -54.90 23.34
N GLU A 6 11.98 -53.72 23.74
CA GLU A 6 11.12 -52.65 24.24
C GLU A 6 10.24 -52.12 23.09
N LYS A 7 8.92 -52.25 23.23
CA LYS A 7 7.96 -51.65 22.30
C LYS A 7 8.08 -50.13 22.36
N VAL A 8 8.63 -49.54 21.31
CA VAL A 8 8.66 -48.09 21.12
C VAL A 8 7.21 -47.59 20.93
N ILE A 9 6.66 -46.93 21.94
CA ILE A 9 5.33 -46.31 21.88
C ILE A 9 5.50 -44.94 21.20
N ARG A 10 4.96 -44.79 19.98
CA ARG A 10 4.93 -43.48 19.31
C ARG A 10 3.76 -42.65 19.84
N PRO A 11 3.94 -41.34 20.11
CA PRO A 11 2.85 -40.45 20.45
C PRO A 11 1.81 -40.41 19.32
N VAL A 12 0.53 -40.49 19.67
CA VAL A 12 -0.56 -40.32 18.70
C VAL A 12 -0.64 -38.84 18.33
N VAL A 13 -0.55 -38.56 17.05
CA VAL A 13 -0.61 -37.20 16.50
C VAL A 13 -2.05 -36.88 16.12
N ASN A 14 -2.54 -35.69 16.51
CA ASN A 14 -3.92 -35.26 16.31
C ASN A 14 -4.00 -33.97 15.45
N PHE A 15 -3.23 -33.94 14.35
CA PHE A 15 -3.31 -32.84 13.39
C PHE A 15 -4.53 -32.99 12.48
N PRO A 16 -5.20 -31.88 12.12
CA PRO A 16 -6.28 -31.94 11.14
C PRO A 16 -5.75 -32.45 9.79
N PRO A 17 -6.57 -33.19 9.02
CA PRO A 17 -6.19 -33.59 7.67
C PRO A 17 -5.99 -32.37 6.76
N SER A 18 -5.23 -32.55 5.68
CA SER A 18 -5.03 -31.50 4.68
C SER A 18 -6.37 -31.04 4.12
N VAL A 19 -6.59 -29.73 4.06
CA VAL A 19 -7.77 -29.10 3.44
C VAL A 19 -7.81 -29.38 1.92
N TRP A 20 -6.65 -29.61 1.32
CA TRP A 20 -6.48 -29.64 -0.14
C TRP A 20 -6.32 -31.04 -0.73
N ALA A 21 -6.12 -32.06 0.11
CA ALA A 21 -5.87 -33.45 -0.31
C ALA A 21 -4.96 -33.51 -1.57
N ASP A 22 -5.48 -34.07 -2.67
CA ASP A 22 -4.77 -34.26 -3.94
C ASP A 22 -5.19 -33.24 -5.02
N GLN A 23 -5.99 -32.22 -4.66
CA GLN A 23 -6.66 -31.31 -5.59
C GLN A 23 -5.68 -30.56 -6.52
N PHE A 24 -4.45 -30.32 -6.09
CA PHE A 24 -3.43 -29.62 -6.86
C PHE A 24 -2.38 -30.54 -7.50
N LEU A 25 -2.54 -31.86 -7.42
CA LEU A 25 -1.57 -32.80 -8.00
C LEU A 25 -1.68 -32.92 -9.51
N ILE A 26 -2.85 -32.56 -10.07
CA ILE A 26 -3.11 -32.59 -11.51
C ILE A 26 -3.49 -31.17 -11.92
N PHE A 27 -2.68 -30.59 -12.80
CA PHE A 27 -2.92 -29.29 -13.43
C PHE A 27 -2.95 -29.51 -14.94
N ASP A 28 -4.13 -29.35 -15.55
CA ASP A 28 -4.26 -29.35 -17.00
C ASP A 28 -3.98 -27.93 -17.52
N ASP A 29 -2.92 -27.81 -18.29
CA ASP A 29 -2.44 -26.55 -18.88
C ASP A 29 -3.11 -26.37 -20.26
N GLU A 30 -4.24 -25.65 -20.30
CA GLU A 30 -4.97 -25.38 -21.55
C GLU A 30 -4.28 -24.27 -22.37
N GLN A 31 -3.20 -24.64 -23.06
CA GLN A 31 -2.32 -23.73 -23.81
C GLN A 31 -3.03 -22.86 -24.87
N ALA A 32 -4.17 -23.32 -25.41
CA ALA A 32 -4.89 -22.59 -26.46
C ALA A 32 -5.67 -21.37 -25.94
N GLU A 33 -6.20 -21.42 -24.72
CA GLU A 33 -6.85 -20.25 -24.09
C GLU A 33 -5.79 -19.24 -23.63
N GLN A 34 -4.63 -19.73 -23.22
CA GLN A 34 -3.53 -18.93 -22.70
C GLN A 34 -2.91 -18.00 -23.74
N ALA A 35 -2.80 -18.43 -24.99
CA ALA A 35 -2.26 -17.60 -26.08
C ALA A 35 -3.15 -16.38 -26.40
N ASN A 36 -4.48 -16.55 -26.36
CA ASN A 36 -5.42 -15.44 -26.57
C ASN A 36 -5.39 -14.45 -25.39
N VAL A 37 -5.31 -14.96 -24.17
CA VAL A 37 -5.20 -14.14 -22.96
C VAL A 37 -3.89 -13.36 -22.95
N GLU A 38 -2.78 -13.99 -23.31
CA GLU A 38 -1.46 -13.35 -23.37
C GLU A 38 -1.42 -12.17 -24.36
N GLN A 39 -2.06 -12.31 -25.52
CA GLN A 39 -2.16 -11.21 -26.48
C GLN A 39 -2.91 -10.01 -25.89
N VAL A 40 -4.07 -10.23 -25.27
CA VAL A 40 -4.87 -9.17 -24.63
C VAL A 40 -4.09 -8.51 -23.48
N VAL A 41 -3.38 -9.30 -22.68
CA VAL A 41 -2.54 -8.78 -21.58
C VAL A 41 -1.42 -7.89 -22.13
N ASN A 42 -0.79 -8.30 -23.24
CA ASN A 42 0.27 -7.49 -23.87
C ASN A 42 -0.28 -6.16 -24.41
N GLU A 43 -1.45 -6.17 -25.05
CA GLU A 43 -2.09 -4.94 -25.53
C GLU A 43 -2.42 -3.98 -24.37
N LEU A 44 -3.04 -4.48 -23.30
CA LEU A 44 -3.34 -3.69 -22.10
C LEU A 44 -2.07 -3.18 -21.42
N ARG A 45 -0.99 -3.97 -21.41
CA ARG A 45 0.30 -3.55 -20.85
C ARG A 45 0.88 -2.36 -21.62
N GLU A 46 0.83 -2.38 -22.94
CA GLU A 46 1.27 -1.25 -23.76
C GLU A 46 0.42 0.00 -23.50
N ASP A 47 -0.88 -0.15 -23.29
CA ASP A 47 -1.77 0.99 -23.02
C ASP A 47 -1.49 1.62 -21.66
N VAL A 48 -1.32 0.80 -20.60
CA VAL A 48 -0.90 1.31 -19.28
C VAL A 48 0.46 2.00 -19.37
N ARG A 49 1.41 1.46 -20.15
CA ARG A 49 2.71 2.10 -20.36
C ARG A 49 2.56 3.48 -21.02
N LYS A 50 1.73 3.60 -22.06
CA LYS A 50 1.47 4.89 -22.72
C LYS A 50 0.83 5.89 -21.75
N ASP A 51 -0.10 5.43 -20.91
CA ASP A 51 -0.76 6.29 -19.93
C ASP A 51 0.28 6.85 -18.95
N ILE A 52 1.16 6.01 -18.40
CA ILE A 52 2.26 6.44 -17.51
C ILE A 52 3.14 7.48 -18.18
N VAL A 53 3.57 7.23 -19.43
CA VAL A 53 4.46 8.15 -20.17
C VAL A 53 3.76 9.46 -20.53
N SER A 54 2.48 9.40 -20.93
CA SER A 54 1.74 10.60 -21.34
C SER A 54 1.45 11.54 -20.17
N SER A 55 1.14 11.00 -19.00
CA SER A 55 0.94 11.78 -17.78
C SER A 55 2.23 12.30 -17.17
N LEU A 56 3.40 11.82 -17.62
CA LEU A 56 4.70 12.31 -17.19
C LEU A 56 5.04 13.69 -17.77
N ASP A 57 4.60 13.97 -19.00
CA ASP A 57 4.87 15.23 -19.70
C ASP A 57 3.98 16.38 -19.21
N VAL A 58 2.85 16.05 -18.55
CA VAL A 58 1.84 17.01 -18.14
C VAL A 58 1.86 17.20 -16.63
N GLN A 59 2.40 18.34 -16.19
CA GLN A 59 2.55 18.65 -14.77
C GLN A 59 1.23 18.60 -13.97
N ALA A 60 0.11 18.97 -14.61
CA ALA A 60 -1.22 18.91 -13.98
C ALA A 60 -1.71 17.47 -13.73
N GLU A 61 -1.14 16.48 -14.41
CA GLU A 61 -1.51 15.07 -14.31
C GLU A 61 -0.61 14.29 -13.35
N HIS A 62 0.47 14.87 -12.85
CA HIS A 62 1.38 14.20 -11.91
C HIS A 62 0.67 13.63 -10.66
N SER A 63 -0.41 14.28 -10.19
CA SER A 63 -1.23 13.75 -9.09
C SER A 63 -2.03 12.51 -9.49
N ASN A 64 -2.55 12.46 -10.71
CA ASN A 64 -3.24 11.29 -11.25
C ASN A 64 -2.25 10.17 -11.57
N LEU A 65 -1.04 10.51 -12.02
CA LEU A 65 0.05 9.56 -12.24
C LEU A 65 0.43 8.83 -10.96
N LEU A 66 0.54 9.53 -9.83
CA LEU A 66 0.81 8.89 -8.53
C LEU A 66 -0.33 7.95 -8.10
N LYS A 67 -1.59 8.31 -8.35
CA LYS A 67 -2.75 7.43 -8.10
C LYS A 67 -2.72 6.19 -9.01
N LEU A 68 -2.30 6.34 -10.26
CA LEU A 68 -2.13 5.22 -11.19
C LEU A 68 -1.02 4.27 -10.72
N ILE A 69 0.11 4.81 -10.27
CA ILE A 69 1.22 4.01 -9.72
C ILE A 69 0.77 3.25 -8.47
N ASP A 70 0.10 3.91 -7.51
CA ASP A 70 -0.45 3.23 -6.32
C ASP A 70 -1.41 2.09 -6.71
N ALA A 71 -2.29 2.32 -7.70
CA ALA A 71 -3.19 1.28 -8.20
C ALA A 71 -2.44 0.09 -8.81
N ILE A 72 -1.41 0.34 -9.63
CA ILE A 72 -0.57 -0.69 -10.26
C ILE A 72 0.15 -1.54 -9.20
N GLN A 73 0.69 -0.89 -8.17
CA GLN A 73 1.37 -1.56 -7.06
C GLN A 73 0.40 -2.41 -6.24
N ARG A 74 -0.79 -1.89 -5.92
CA ARG A 74 -1.84 -2.61 -5.20
C ARG A 74 -2.40 -3.79 -5.97
N LEU A 75 -2.52 -3.67 -7.30
CA LEU A 75 -2.91 -4.78 -8.18
C LEU A 75 -1.83 -5.88 -8.28
N GLY A 76 -0.63 -5.65 -7.75
CA GLY A 76 0.46 -6.62 -7.76
C GLY A 76 1.07 -6.84 -9.15
N ILE A 77 0.86 -5.91 -10.09
CA ILE A 77 1.37 -5.98 -11.47
C ILE A 77 2.54 -5.00 -11.71
N ALA A 78 3.01 -4.30 -10.68
CA ALA A 78 4.11 -3.33 -10.77
C ALA A 78 5.41 -3.89 -11.37
N TYR A 79 5.67 -5.19 -11.21
CA TYR A 79 6.85 -5.86 -11.77
C TYR A 79 6.92 -5.80 -13.32
N HIS A 80 5.80 -5.47 -13.98
CA HIS A 80 5.77 -5.26 -15.43
C HIS A 80 6.20 -3.85 -15.88
N PHE A 81 6.31 -2.91 -14.94
CA PHE A 81 6.47 -1.47 -15.17
C PHE A 81 7.56 -0.84 -14.29
N GLU A 82 8.53 -1.62 -13.81
CA GLU A 82 9.53 -1.16 -12.83
C GLU A 82 10.31 0.06 -13.32
N GLU A 83 10.77 0.03 -14.58
CA GLU A 83 11.53 1.13 -15.19
C GLU A 83 10.69 2.40 -15.35
N GLU A 84 9.44 2.26 -15.80
CA GLU A 84 8.53 3.38 -16.03
C GLU A 84 8.10 4.02 -14.71
N ILE A 85 7.85 3.20 -13.68
CA ILE A 85 7.55 3.67 -12.33
C ILE A 85 8.76 4.42 -11.75
N GLU A 86 9.97 3.86 -11.85
CA GLU A 86 11.18 4.52 -11.34
C GLU A 86 11.43 5.87 -12.02
N GLN A 87 11.31 5.93 -13.35
CA GLN A 87 11.45 7.16 -14.12
C GLN A 87 10.39 8.20 -13.75
N ALA A 88 9.13 7.77 -13.63
CA ALA A 88 8.02 8.66 -13.26
C ALA A 88 8.25 9.29 -11.87
N LEU A 89 8.63 8.46 -10.90
CA LEU A 89 8.89 8.90 -9.54
C LEU A 89 10.10 9.84 -9.46
N GLN A 90 11.18 9.53 -10.19
CA GLN A 90 12.37 10.37 -10.25
C GLN A 90 12.05 11.74 -10.86
N HIS A 91 11.27 11.79 -11.94
CA HIS A 91 10.87 13.06 -12.57
C HIS A 91 10.01 13.92 -11.65
N ILE A 92 9.05 13.32 -10.94
CA ILE A 92 8.24 14.03 -9.94
C ILE A 92 9.14 14.54 -8.81
N TYR A 93 10.09 13.73 -8.34
CA TYR A 93 11.05 14.14 -7.32
C TYR A 93 11.89 15.33 -7.79
N ASP A 94 12.41 15.32 -9.01
CA ASP A 94 13.23 16.41 -9.53
C ASP A 94 12.41 17.68 -9.75
N THR A 95 11.14 17.54 -10.14
CA THR A 95 10.23 18.67 -10.40
C THR A 95 9.76 19.36 -9.11
N TYR A 96 9.42 18.58 -8.08
CA TYR A 96 8.81 19.11 -6.85
C TYR A 96 9.67 18.99 -5.61
N GLY A 97 10.81 18.30 -5.70
CA GLY A 97 11.66 18.01 -4.55
C GLY A 97 12.02 19.28 -3.79
N GLU A 98 12.38 20.36 -4.48
CA GLU A 98 12.70 21.63 -3.83
C GLU A 98 11.48 22.34 -3.21
N LEU A 99 10.30 22.25 -3.83
CA LEU A 99 9.04 22.82 -3.33
C LEU A 99 8.53 22.10 -2.07
N VAL A 100 8.66 20.77 -2.06
CA VAL A 100 8.34 19.91 -0.92
C VAL A 100 9.33 20.15 0.22
N MET A 101 10.62 20.34 -0.10
CA MET A 101 11.67 20.66 0.88
C MET A 101 11.51 22.04 1.53
N THR A 102 10.91 23.00 0.83
CA THR A 102 10.71 24.37 1.32
C THR A 102 9.35 24.59 1.98
N GLY A 103 8.52 23.54 2.09
CA GLY A 103 7.20 23.61 2.74
C GLY A 103 6.16 24.43 1.98
N LYS A 104 6.39 24.70 0.69
CA LYS A 104 5.51 25.52 -0.16
C LYS A 104 4.58 24.72 -1.06
N ALA A 105 4.71 23.39 -1.06
CA ALA A 105 3.80 22.51 -1.79
C ALA A 105 2.49 22.34 -1.02
N GLU A 106 1.45 23.07 -1.42
CA GLU A 106 0.08 22.75 -1.04
C GLU A 106 -0.36 21.49 -1.81
N ALA A 107 -0.50 20.38 -1.07
CA ALA A 107 -1.22 19.17 -1.49
C ALA A 107 -0.79 18.51 -2.82
N LEU A 108 0.30 17.74 -2.80
CA LEU A 108 0.44 16.61 -3.71
C LEU A 108 -0.14 15.37 -3.02
N PRO A 109 -1.08 14.61 -3.63
CA PRO A 109 -1.50 13.32 -3.13
C PRO A 109 -0.30 12.38 -3.16
N PHE A 110 0.17 11.99 -1.98
CA PHE A 110 1.44 11.33 -1.83
C PHE A 110 1.28 9.81 -2.03
N GLY A 111 1.76 9.29 -3.17
CA GLY A 111 2.17 7.90 -3.29
C GLY A 111 3.51 7.72 -2.56
N PHE A 112 3.46 7.40 -1.26
CA PHE A 112 4.59 7.46 -0.34
C PHE A 112 5.67 6.37 -0.48
N GLU A 113 5.63 5.50 -1.50
CA GLU A 113 6.70 4.50 -1.68
C GLU A 113 7.97 5.04 -2.34
N SER A 114 7.92 6.26 -2.92
CA SER A 114 9.00 6.83 -3.72
C SER A 114 9.85 7.89 -3.02
N PHE A 115 9.34 8.50 -1.94
CA PHE A 115 10.03 9.56 -1.21
C PHE A 115 10.74 8.99 0.03
N GLY A 116 11.68 8.08 -0.21
CA GLY A 116 12.59 7.63 0.82
C GLY A 116 13.30 8.82 1.48
N ASN A 117 13.15 8.93 2.80
CA ASN A 117 14.01 9.67 3.74
C ASN A 117 13.67 11.11 4.13
N LYS A 118 12.42 11.60 4.05
CA LYS A 118 12.15 13.00 4.49
C LYS A 118 10.91 13.15 5.35
N THR A 119 11.09 12.80 6.63
CA THR A 119 10.17 13.08 7.75
C THR A 119 9.83 14.56 7.92
N SER A 120 10.63 15.46 7.38
CA SER A 120 10.44 16.92 7.43
C SER A 120 9.13 17.40 6.79
N ILE A 121 8.56 16.61 5.87
CA ILE A 121 7.25 16.93 5.27
C ILE A 121 6.15 16.89 6.35
N PHE A 122 6.27 15.97 7.32
CA PHE A 122 5.31 15.82 8.41
C PHE A 122 5.38 16.96 9.44
N GLU A 123 6.48 17.70 9.49
CA GLU A 123 6.62 18.86 10.38
C GLU A 123 5.77 20.05 9.92
N ASN A 124 5.51 20.19 8.62
CA ASN A 124 4.64 21.25 8.08
C ASN A 124 3.18 21.12 8.55
N TYR A 125 2.81 19.92 8.99
CA TYR A 125 1.49 19.58 9.51
C TYR A 125 1.40 19.72 11.04
N LYS A 126 2.47 20.17 11.71
CA LYS A 126 2.46 20.52 13.12
C LYS A 126 2.15 22.01 13.33
N GLU A 127 1.52 22.31 14.45
CA GLU A 127 1.30 23.64 15.01
C GLU A 127 2.58 24.13 15.73
N GLU A 128 2.62 25.40 16.11
CA GLU A 128 3.77 25.99 16.85
C GLU A 128 4.07 25.29 18.18
N ASP A 129 3.08 24.62 18.78
CA ASP A 129 3.23 23.85 20.01
C ASP A 129 3.76 22.41 19.79
N GLY A 130 3.98 22.02 18.53
CA GLY A 130 4.45 20.69 18.14
C GLY A 130 3.36 19.62 18.00
N SER A 131 2.08 19.97 18.24
CA SER A 131 0.93 19.10 18.00
C SER A 131 0.54 19.08 16.52
N TYR A 132 -0.14 18.02 16.04
CA TYR A 132 -0.65 18.00 14.66
C TYR A 132 -1.88 18.88 14.51
N LYS A 133 -1.93 19.64 13.40
CA LYS A 133 -3.02 20.55 13.06
C LYS A 133 -4.37 19.82 13.10
N GLU A 134 -5.30 20.29 13.92
CA GLU A 134 -6.64 19.71 14.04
C GLU A 134 -7.43 19.82 12.72
N SER A 135 -7.07 20.79 11.87
CA SER A 135 -7.64 20.94 10.51
C SER A 135 -7.47 19.70 9.63
N LEU A 136 -6.49 18.83 9.90
CA LEU A 136 -6.31 17.55 9.22
C LEU A 136 -7.45 16.55 9.49
N THR A 137 -8.17 16.73 10.60
CA THR A 137 -9.33 15.92 10.97
C THR A 137 -10.65 16.45 10.38
N ASN A 138 -10.59 17.62 9.73
CA ASN A 138 -11.72 18.23 9.03
C ASN A 138 -11.73 17.90 7.53
N ASP A 139 -10.79 17.08 7.04
CA ASP A 139 -10.89 16.51 5.71
C ASP A 139 -12.21 15.74 5.58
N ALA A 140 -12.95 16.01 4.50
CA ALA A 140 -14.41 15.81 4.44
C ALA A 140 -14.84 14.36 4.70
N GLU A 141 -13.96 13.39 4.44
CA GLU A 141 -14.22 11.96 4.66
C GLU A 141 -13.05 11.20 5.32
N GLY A 142 -11.93 11.87 5.63
CA GLY A 142 -10.74 11.26 6.24
C GLY A 142 -9.78 10.56 5.27
N GLU A 143 -9.86 10.86 3.97
CA GLU A 143 -9.01 10.27 2.93
C GLU A 143 -7.54 10.64 3.13
N GLY A 144 -7.22 11.93 3.26
CA GLY A 144 -5.84 12.38 3.49
C GLY A 144 -5.27 11.90 4.83
N LEU A 145 -6.15 11.68 5.82
CA LEU A 145 -5.75 11.10 7.11
C LEU A 145 -5.40 9.62 7.00
N LEU A 146 -6.13 8.87 6.16
CA LEU A 146 -5.85 7.47 5.84
C LEU A 146 -4.52 7.32 5.10
N GLU A 147 -4.26 8.17 4.10
CA GLU A 147 -2.99 8.20 3.38
C GLU A 147 -1.81 8.49 4.34
N LEU A 148 -1.97 9.49 5.20
CA LEU A 148 -0.98 9.81 6.23
C LEU A 148 -0.74 8.64 7.19
N TYR A 149 -1.80 7.97 7.63
CA TYR A 149 -1.70 6.78 8.48
C TYR A 149 -0.88 5.67 7.82
N GLU A 150 -1.13 5.37 6.54
CA GLU A 150 -0.39 4.35 5.80
C GLU A 150 1.08 4.73 5.63
N ALA A 151 1.37 6.00 5.37
CA ALA A 151 2.74 6.52 5.26
C ALA A 151 3.55 6.34 6.55
N THR A 152 2.91 6.44 7.72
CA THR A 152 3.61 6.27 9.01
C THR A 152 4.18 4.86 9.21
N TYR A 153 3.71 3.85 8.46
CA TYR A 153 4.25 2.49 8.53
C TYR A 153 5.53 2.28 7.73
N LEU A 154 5.96 3.27 6.95
CA LEU A 154 7.27 3.30 6.28
C LEU A 154 8.40 3.82 7.18
N ARG A 155 8.08 4.22 8.42
CA ARG A 155 9.03 4.80 9.37
C ARG A 155 10.21 3.87 9.69
N VAL A 156 11.36 4.48 9.90
CA VAL A 156 12.60 3.84 10.36
C VAL A 156 12.87 4.25 11.82
N GLN A 157 13.65 3.46 12.55
CA GLN A 157 14.03 3.77 13.94
C GLN A 157 14.70 5.15 14.05
N GLY A 158 14.20 6.00 14.95
CA GLY A 158 14.72 7.35 15.21
C GLY A 158 13.85 8.48 14.64
N GLU A 159 12.80 8.16 13.90
CA GLU A 159 11.87 9.13 13.30
C GLU A 159 10.71 9.47 14.24
N GLY A 160 11.01 10.17 15.34
CA GLY A 160 10.01 10.52 16.37
C GLY A 160 8.78 11.29 15.84
N VAL A 161 8.96 12.07 14.77
CA VAL A 161 7.85 12.76 14.08
C VAL A 161 6.85 11.75 13.51
N LEU A 162 7.30 10.65 12.92
CA LEU A 162 6.42 9.61 12.39
C LEU A 162 5.79 8.74 13.49
N ASP A 163 6.45 8.62 14.64
CA ASP A 163 5.86 7.99 15.82
C ASP A 163 4.68 8.80 16.35
N ASP A 164 4.84 10.13 16.48
CA ASP A 164 3.75 11.03 16.85
C ASP A 164 2.62 11.01 15.81
N ALA A 165 2.98 11.04 14.51
CA ALA A 165 2.02 10.99 13.42
C ALA A 165 1.18 9.72 13.44
N LEU A 166 1.78 8.56 13.74
CA LEU A 166 1.06 7.30 13.82
C LEU A 166 0.02 7.35 14.94
N VAL A 167 0.39 7.85 16.11
CA VAL A 167 -0.53 7.96 17.26
C VAL A 167 -1.68 8.90 16.93
N PHE A 168 -1.39 10.05 16.34
CA PHE A 168 -2.37 11.05 15.94
C PHE A 168 -3.36 10.48 14.90
N THR A 169 -2.84 9.99 13.78
CA THR A 169 -3.67 9.49 12.67
C THR A 169 -4.52 8.30 13.08
N ARG A 170 -3.96 7.35 13.82
CA ARG A 170 -4.73 6.21 14.34
C ARG A 170 -5.87 6.65 15.25
N THR A 171 -5.61 7.57 16.17
CA THR A 171 -6.64 8.07 17.10
C THR A 171 -7.75 8.80 16.36
N SER A 172 -7.38 9.61 15.37
CA SER A 172 -8.34 10.37 14.57
C SER A 172 -9.16 9.48 13.64
N LEU A 173 -8.56 8.46 12.99
CA LEU A 173 -9.27 7.46 12.19
C LEU A 173 -10.20 6.59 13.05
N ASP A 174 -9.78 6.21 14.25
CA ASP A 174 -10.63 5.48 15.20
C ASP A 174 -11.87 6.29 15.61
N LYS A 175 -11.72 7.61 15.79
CA LYS A 175 -12.84 8.52 16.05
C LYS A 175 -13.76 8.61 14.84
N ILE A 176 -13.20 8.77 13.63
CA ILE A 176 -13.99 8.78 12.39
C ILE A 176 -14.79 7.48 12.29
N ALA A 177 -14.15 6.31 12.39
CA ALA A 177 -14.81 5.01 12.28
C ALA A 177 -15.93 4.77 13.32
N LYS A 178 -15.90 5.46 14.48
CA LYS A 178 -16.91 5.33 15.56
C LYS A 178 -18.00 6.40 15.51
N ASP A 179 -17.62 7.65 15.27
CA ASP A 179 -18.46 8.83 15.47
C ASP A 179 -19.00 9.40 14.15
N ARG A 180 -18.35 9.09 13.02
CA ARG A 180 -18.72 9.58 11.68
C ARG A 180 -18.78 8.41 10.71
N VAL A 181 -19.98 8.02 10.27
CA VAL A 181 -20.07 7.09 9.14
C VAL A 181 -19.62 7.88 7.90
N PRO A 182 -18.50 7.52 7.23
CA PRO A 182 -18.11 8.18 6.00
C PRO A 182 -19.25 8.05 4.99
N SER A 183 -19.55 9.12 4.27
CA SER A 183 -20.59 9.10 3.22
C SER A 183 -20.29 8.05 2.15
N ASN A 184 -19.00 7.78 1.92
CA ASN A 184 -18.51 6.77 1.02
C ASN A 184 -18.31 5.40 1.74
N PRO A 185 -19.12 4.37 1.40
CA PRO A 185 -19.01 3.05 2.02
C PRO A 185 -17.69 2.34 1.71
N THR A 186 -17.10 2.60 0.55
CA THR A 186 -15.80 2.03 0.16
C THR A 186 -14.70 2.56 1.07
N LEU A 187 -14.67 3.88 1.30
CA LEU A 187 -13.71 4.52 2.18
C LEU A 187 -13.87 4.05 3.63
N SER A 188 -15.11 3.91 4.12
CA SER A 188 -15.37 3.37 5.45
C SER A 188 -14.78 1.97 5.64
N THR A 189 -14.87 1.13 4.60
CA THR A 189 -14.31 -0.22 4.62
C THR A 189 -12.78 -0.17 4.64
N GLN A 190 -12.18 0.69 3.81
CA GLN A 190 -10.73 0.89 3.77
C GLN A 190 -10.18 1.37 5.11
N ILE A 191 -10.82 2.34 5.77
CA ILE A 191 -10.41 2.82 7.10
C ILE A 191 -10.45 1.69 8.12
N GLN A 192 -11.54 0.90 8.15
CA GLN A 192 -11.66 -0.22 9.08
C GLN A 192 -10.61 -1.31 8.83
N GLU A 193 -10.30 -1.59 7.57
CA GLU A 193 -9.26 -2.54 7.21
C GLU A 193 -7.87 -2.05 7.56
N ALA A 194 -7.54 -0.79 7.26
CA ALA A 194 -6.25 -0.19 7.58
C ALA A 194 -5.98 -0.16 9.09
N LEU A 195 -7.02 0.08 9.90
CA LEU A 195 -6.95 0.02 11.36
C LEU A 195 -6.71 -1.41 11.89
N LYS A 196 -7.17 -2.45 11.16
CA LYS A 196 -6.87 -3.86 11.50
C LYS A 196 -5.45 -4.24 11.07
N GLN A 197 -5.10 -3.92 9.83
CA GLN A 197 -3.79 -4.19 9.24
C GLN A 197 -3.48 -3.13 8.18
N PRO A 198 -2.43 -2.32 8.38
CA PRO A 198 -2.03 -1.31 7.40
C PRO A 198 -1.55 -1.98 6.12
N LEU A 199 -1.72 -1.31 4.99
CA LEU A 199 -1.35 -1.78 3.66
C LEU A 199 0.12 -2.19 3.58
N GLN A 200 1.01 -1.43 4.21
CA GLN A 200 2.45 -1.72 4.27
C GLN A 200 2.79 -3.03 5.01
N LYS A 201 1.83 -3.61 5.75
CA LYS A 201 1.98 -4.92 6.40
C LYS A 201 1.12 -6.00 5.75
N LYS A 202 0.36 -5.69 4.69
CA LYS A 202 -0.42 -6.68 3.93
C LYS A 202 0.49 -7.33 2.88
N LEU A 203 0.20 -8.60 2.57
CA LEU A 203 0.84 -9.29 1.44
C LEU A 203 0.15 -8.82 0.15
N THR A 204 0.93 -8.39 -0.84
CA THR A 204 0.44 -7.84 -2.11
C THR A 204 -0.54 -8.76 -2.84
N ARG A 205 -0.38 -10.09 -2.71
CA ARG A 205 -1.25 -11.10 -3.35
C ARG A 205 -2.51 -11.49 -2.55
N ARG A 206 -2.67 -11.02 -1.30
CA ARG A 206 -3.82 -11.34 -0.44
C ARG A 206 -4.74 -10.14 -0.21
N GLN A 207 -4.98 -9.34 -1.26
CA GLN A 207 -6.00 -8.30 -1.24
C GLN A 207 -7.28 -8.84 -1.88
N ASP A 208 -7.97 -9.74 -1.17
CA ASP A 208 -9.32 -10.23 -1.50
C ASP A 208 -10.23 -10.08 -0.28
#